data_AF-A0A368KQ82-F1
#
_entry.id   AF-A0A368KQ82-F1
#
_cell.length_a   1.000
_cell.length_b   1.000
_cell.length_c   1.000
_cell.angle_alpha   90.00
_cell.angle_beta   90.00
_cell.angle_gamma   90.00
#
_symmetry.space_group_name_H-M   'P 1'
#
loop_
_entity.id
_entity.type
_entity.pdbx_description
1 polymer ?
#
loop_
_entity_poly.entity_id
_entity_poly.type
_entity_poly.pdbx_seq_one_letter_code
_entity_poly.pdbx_strand_id
1 'polypeptide(L)'
;MLQIDDNGEVDHRLLWRANVDQLLADENASGDVYWALTDHLNTVHDWAEYDDLTDTTSVANHITYDAFGNVLSETNATLDTTGFGFTARYFDEATGLQYNTNRWYNAELGRWMSQDPIGFEAGDENLYRYVGHEVTVFTDPSGLEE
;
A
#
# COMPACT_ATOMS: atom_id res chain seq x y z
N MET A 1 13.24 0.43 3.15
CA MET A 1 13.46 0.18 1.71
C MET A 1 13.93 1.49 1.07
N LEU A 2 14.69 1.42 -0.01
CA LEU A 2 15.22 2.60 -0.70
C LEU A 2 14.75 2.55 -2.16
N GLN A 3 14.13 3.63 -2.63
CA GLN A 3 13.86 3.86 -4.04
C GLN A 3 14.94 4.80 -4.57
N ILE A 4 15.47 4.46 -5.74
CA ILE A 4 16.58 5.15 -6.38
C ILE A 4 16.10 5.65 -7.74
N ASP A 5 16.47 6.87 -8.10
CA ASP A 5 16.14 7.47 -9.39
C ASP A 5 17.02 6.91 -10.53
N ASP A 6 16.77 7.35 -11.77
CA ASP A 6 17.55 6.96 -12.94
C ASP A 6 19.04 7.37 -12.88
N ASN A 7 19.40 8.31 -11.99
CA ASN A 7 20.75 8.81 -11.80
C ASN A 7 21.52 8.07 -10.69
N GLY A 8 20.86 7.18 -9.95
CA GLY A 8 21.46 6.46 -8.84
C GLY A 8 21.36 7.19 -7.49
N GLU A 9 20.60 8.28 -7.41
CA GLU A 9 20.36 9.05 -6.19
C GLU A 9 19.09 8.56 -5.47
N VAL A 10 19.02 8.83 -4.16
CA VAL A 10 17.85 8.45 -3.37
C VAL A 10 16.65 9.30 -3.76
N ASP A 11 15.59 8.63 -4.19
CA ASP A 11 14.29 9.23 -4.53
C ASP A 11 13.36 9.16 -3.32
N HIS A 12 13.25 7.98 -2.71
CA HIS A 12 12.49 7.78 -1.47
C HIS A 12 13.18 6.81 -0.51
N ARG A 13 12.96 7.01 0.78
CA ARG A 13 13.33 6.09 1.85
C ARG A 13 12.10 5.71 2.66
N LEU A 14 11.71 4.45 2.55
CA LEU A 14 10.62 3.85 3.31
C LEU A 14 11.11 3.29 4.65
N LEU A 15 10.48 3.74 5.72
CA LEU A 15 10.67 3.24 7.07
C LEU A 15 9.54 2.25 7.40
N TRP A 16 9.92 1.10 7.96
CA TRP A 16 8.99 0.02 8.30
C TRP A 16 9.02 -0.24 9.80
N ARG A 17 7.90 -0.66 10.37
CA ARG A 17 7.85 -1.22 11.73
C ARG A 17 8.35 -2.67 11.73
N ALA A 18 8.25 -3.33 12.88
CA ALA A 18 8.85 -4.64 13.09
C ALA A 18 8.16 -5.80 12.34
N ASN A 19 6.89 -5.65 11.95
CA ASN A 19 6.14 -6.70 11.25
C ASN A 19 6.01 -6.41 9.74
N VAL A 20 5.59 -7.43 8.99
CA VAL A 20 5.34 -7.37 7.55
C VAL A 20 4.27 -6.33 7.24
N ASP A 21 4.49 -5.59 6.14
CA ASP A 21 3.57 -4.58 5.61
C ASP A 21 3.15 -3.51 6.64
N GLN A 22 4.03 -3.19 7.59
CA GLN A 22 3.78 -2.13 8.55
C GLN A 22 4.56 -0.88 8.18
N LEU A 23 4.05 -0.15 7.19
CA LEU A 23 4.63 1.11 6.77
C LEU A 23 4.60 2.10 7.94
N LEU A 24 5.75 2.73 8.22
CA LEU A 24 5.87 3.73 9.29
C LEU A 24 5.88 5.14 8.70
N ALA A 25 6.76 5.36 7.73
CA ALA A 25 6.95 6.67 7.11
C ALA A 25 7.63 6.53 5.74
N ASP A 26 7.50 7.59 4.96
CA ASP A 26 8.18 7.82 3.69
C ASP A 26 8.95 9.13 3.78
N GLU A 27 10.22 9.12 3.42
CA GLU A 27 11.09 10.29 3.31
C GLU A 27 11.46 10.49 1.85
N ASN A 28 11.04 11.61 1.24
CA ASN A 28 11.32 11.90 -0.17
C ASN A 28 12.74 12.48 -0.38
N ALA A 29 13.12 12.70 -1.63
CA ALA A 29 14.43 13.27 -1.99
C ALA A 29 14.66 14.70 -1.46
N SER A 30 13.59 15.44 -1.17
CA SER A 30 13.64 16.79 -0.59
C SER A 30 13.91 16.78 0.92
N GLY A 31 13.78 15.61 1.57
CA GLY A 31 13.92 15.44 3.01
C GLY A 31 12.62 15.64 3.79
N ASP A 32 11.48 15.78 3.11
CA ASP A 32 10.17 15.81 3.74
C ASP A 32 9.82 14.41 4.23
N VAL A 33 9.22 14.30 5.42
CA VAL A 33 8.88 13.02 6.06
C VAL A 33 7.38 12.94 6.29
N TYR A 34 6.74 11.99 5.61
CA TYR A 34 5.32 11.69 5.75
C TYR A 34 5.13 10.42 6.60
N TRP A 35 4.38 10.53 7.68
CA TRP A 35 4.08 9.43 8.59
C TRP A 35 2.77 8.76 8.21
N ALA A 36 2.80 7.45 8.00
CA ALA A 36 1.61 6.68 7.66
C ALA A 36 0.76 6.44 8.91
N LEU A 37 -0.53 6.81 8.86
CA LEU A 37 -1.54 6.41 9.83
C LEU A 37 -2.43 5.35 9.19
N THR A 38 -2.36 4.15 9.75
CA THR A 38 -2.94 2.95 9.15
C THR A 38 -4.05 2.34 9.99
N ASP A 39 -4.91 1.55 9.35
CA ASP A 39 -5.87 0.68 10.04
C ASP A 39 -5.24 -0.65 10.52
N HIS A 40 -6.07 -1.61 10.93
CA HIS A 40 -5.62 -2.92 11.40
C HIS A 40 -5.08 -3.85 10.31
N LEU A 41 -5.39 -3.58 9.04
CA LEU A 41 -4.82 -4.27 7.86
C LEU A 41 -3.57 -3.56 7.34
N ASN A 42 -3.13 -2.51 8.03
CA ASN A 42 -2.08 -1.58 7.62
C ASN A 42 -2.41 -0.75 6.36
N THR A 43 -3.68 -0.66 5.97
CA THR A 43 -4.11 0.28 4.92
C THR A 43 -3.83 1.71 5.36
N VAL A 44 -3.12 2.47 4.52
CA VAL A 44 -2.80 3.87 4.80
C VAL A 44 -4.00 4.75 4.54
N HIS A 45 -4.57 5.33 5.60
CA HIS A 45 -5.68 6.28 5.52
C HIS A 45 -5.23 7.73 5.57
N ASP A 46 -4.15 8.02 6.29
CA ASP A 46 -3.61 9.37 6.36
C ASP A 46 -2.10 9.37 6.23
N TRP A 47 -1.60 10.42 5.58
CA TRP A 47 -0.21 10.83 5.62
C TRP A 47 -0.12 12.08 6.49
N ALA A 48 0.61 12.00 7.59
CA ALA A 48 0.81 13.11 8.52
C ALA A 48 2.21 13.72 8.34
N GLU A 49 2.28 15.04 8.44
CA GLU A 49 3.51 15.82 8.33
C GLU A 49 3.67 16.72 9.56
N TYR A 50 4.91 16.88 10.03
CA TYR A 50 5.27 17.83 11.08
C TYR A 50 5.97 19.04 10.48
N ASP A 51 5.45 20.23 10.74
CA ASP A 51 6.04 21.51 10.35
C ASP A 51 6.76 22.11 11.57
N ASP A 52 8.09 22.23 11.47
CA ASP A 52 8.97 22.72 12.54
C ASP A 52 8.90 24.24 12.72
N LEU A 53 8.43 24.99 11.72
CA LEU A 53 8.26 26.45 11.78
C LEU A 53 7.01 26.81 12.57
N THR A 54 5.95 26.03 12.39
CA THR A 54 4.67 26.25 13.09
C THR A 54 4.54 25.41 14.36
N ASP A 55 5.41 24.42 14.56
CA ASP A 55 5.35 23.41 15.63
C ASP A 55 3.99 22.68 15.64
N THR A 56 3.53 22.28 14.46
CA THR A 56 2.25 21.60 14.29
C THR A 56 2.37 20.33 13.46
N THR A 57 1.51 19.36 13.75
CA THR A 57 1.32 18.18 12.90
C THR A 57 -0.01 18.31 12.19
N SER A 58 -0.02 18.10 10.88
CA SER A 58 -1.22 18.16 10.06
C SER A 58 -1.34 16.91 9.18
N VAL A 59 -2.53 16.67 8.65
CA VAL A 59 -2.77 15.60 7.66
C VAL A 59 -2.48 16.20 6.28
N ALA A 60 -1.41 15.72 5.64
CA ALA A 60 -0.98 16.11 4.30
C ALA A 60 -1.83 15.46 3.21
N ASN A 61 -2.33 14.25 3.46
CA ASN A 61 -3.28 13.56 2.60
C ASN A 61 -4.17 12.60 3.41
N HIS A 62 -5.48 12.59 3.13
CA HIS A 62 -6.47 11.68 3.69
C HIS A 62 -7.12 10.89 2.55
N ILE A 63 -7.14 9.57 2.68
CA ILE A 63 -7.61 8.62 1.67
C ILE A 63 -8.68 7.72 2.27
N THR A 64 -9.80 7.59 1.58
CA THR A 64 -10.85 6.61 1.91
C THR A 64 -10.92 5.55 0.83
N TYR A 65 -11.16 4.31 1.24
CA TYR A 65 -11.25 3.15 0.36
C TYR A 65 -12.59 2.45 0.53
N ASP A 66 -13.03 1.72 -0.50
CA ASP A 66 -14.01 0.67 -0.32
C ASP A 66 -13.37 -0.59 0.30
N ALA A 67 -14.18 -1.64 0.49
CA ALA A 67 -13.71 -2.88 1.12
C ALA A 67 -12.64 -3.63 0.31
N PHE A 68 -12.51 -3.37 -0.99
CA PHE A 68 -11.57 -4.03 -1.90
C PHE A 68 -10.34 -3.15 -2.20
N GLY A 69 -10.24 -1.96 -1.59
CA GLY A 69 -9.11 -1.06 -1.79
C GLY A 69 -9.26 -0.10 -2.95
N ASN A 70 -10.46 0.08 -3.52
CA ASN A 70 -10.69 1.17 -4.48
C ASN A 70 -10.77 2.50 -3.74
N VAL A 71 -10.01 3.51 -4.18
CA VAL A 71 -10.05 4.86 -3.60
C VAL A 71 -11.41 5.51 -3.88
N LEU A 72 -12.12 5.90 -2.82
CA LEU A 72 -13.41 6.60 -2.87
C LEU A 72 -13.25 8.11 -2.80
N SER A 73 -12.29 8.60 -2.02
CA SER A 73 -11.95 10.01 -1.93
C SER A 73 -10.50 10.19 -1.48
N GLU A 74 -9.88 11.26 -1.95
CA GLU A 74 -8.52 11.63 -1.57
C GLU A 74 -8.39 13.16 -1.52
N THR A 75 -7.73 13.69 -0.49
CA THR A 75 -7.58 15.15 -0.33
C THR A 75 -6.41 15.73 -1.10
N ASN A 76 -5.36 14.95 -1.36
CA ASN A 76 -4.15 15.38 -2.05
C ASN A 76 -3.49 14.21 -2.82
N ALA A 77 -4.02 13.92 -4.01
CA ALA A 77 -3.49 12.87 -4.91
C ALA A 77 -2.13 13.20 -5.54
N THR A 78 -1.56 14.39 -5.25
CA THR A 78 -0.26 14.83 -5.76
C THR A 78 0.82 14.82 -4.69
N LEU A 79 0.52 14.29 -3.48
CA LEU A 79 1.51 14.17 -2.42
C LEU A 79 2.61 13.19 -2.85
N ASP A 80 3.86 13.65 -2.76
CA ASP A 80 5.04 12.91 -3.20
C ASP A 80 5.38 11.76 -2.23
N THR A 81 4.77 10.59 -2.47
CA THR A 81 4.98 9.35 -1.70
C THR A 81 5.13 8.17 -2.67
N THR A 82 5.75 7.09 -2.21
CA THR A 82 6.07 5.86 -2.95
C THR A 82 4.87 5.01 -3.45
N GLY A 83 3.63 5.50 -3.31
CA GLY A 83 2.44 4.79 -3.80
C GLY A 83 2.04 3.56 -2.97
N PHE A 84 2.55 3.41 -1.75
CA PHE A 84 2.06 2.39 -0.81
C PHE A 84 0.75 2.85 -0.15
N GLY A 85 -0.30 2.04 -0.24
CA GLY A 85 -1.64 2.42 0.21
C GLY A 85 -2.42 1.27 0.86
N PHE A 86 -3.37 0.70 0.12
CA PHE A 86 -4.22 -0.40 0.60
C PHE A 86 -3.36 -1.60 1.06
N THR A 87 -3.62 -2.10 2.26
CA THR A 87 -2.84 -3.18 2.92
C THR A 87 -1.32 -2.92 2.97
N ALA A 88 -0.90 -1.65 2.94
CA ALA A 88 0.50 -1.22 2.82
C ALA A 88 1.25 -1.92 1.67
N ARG A 89 0.60 -1.99 0.51
CA ARG A 89 1.16 -2.53 -0.73
C ARG A 89 1.32 -1.45 -1.79
N TYR A 90 2.35 -1.63 -2.61
CA TYR A 90 2.63 -0.75 -3.73
C TYR A 90 1.49 -0.81 -4.73
N PHE A 91 0.94 0.36 -5.05
CA PHE A 91 -0.09 0.55 -6.06
C PHE A 91 0.54 1.22 -7.28
N ASP A 92 0.42 0.58 -8.43
CA ASP A 92 0.82 1.16 -9.70
C ASP A 92 -0.37 1.90 -10.32
N GLU A 93 -0.36 3.23 -10.23
CA GLU A 93 -1.41 4.08 -10.78
C GLU A 93 -1.59 3.91 -12.29
N ALA A 94 -0.52 3.59 -13.04
CA ALA A 94 -0.59 3.46 -14.49
C ALA A 94 -1.40 2.23 -14.92
N THR A 95 -1.38 1.16 -14.12
CA THR A 95 -2.11 -0.08 -14.40
C THR A 95 -3.36 -0.24 -13.53
N GLY A 96 -3.48 0.50 -12.43
CA GLY A 96 -4.53 0.34 -11.43
C GLY A 96 -4.39 -0.96 -10.64
N LEU A 97 -3.18 -1.50 -10.53
CA LEU A 97 -2.91 -2.79 -9.90
C LEU A 97 -2.04 -2.62 -8.66
N GLN A 98 -2.36 -3.41 -7.63
CA GLN A 98 -1.55 -3.52 -6.44
C GLN A 98 -0.60 -4.73 -6.54
N TYR A 99 0.66 -4.55 -6.15
CA TYR A 99 1.66 -5.61 -6.18
C TYR A 99 1.83 -6.30 -4.82
N ASN A 100 1.51 -7.60 -4.78
CA ASN A 100 1.66 -8.45 -3.60
C ASN A 100 2.72 -9.52 -3.82
N THR A 101 3.94 -9.12 -4.16
CA THR A 101 5.14 -9.98 -4.29
C THR A 101 5.06 -11.01 -5.42
N ASN A 102 4.14 -11.97 -5.38
CA ASN A 102 3.99 -13.01 -6.39
C ASN A 102 2.83 -12.75 -7.36
N ARG A 103 1.87 -11.89 -6.97
CA ARG A 103 0.68 -11.60 -7.77
C ARG A 103 0.37 -10.12 -7.83
N TRP A 104 -0.31 -9.73 -8.91
CA TRP A 104 -0.93 -8.43 -9.06
C TRP A 104 -2.42 -8.54 -8.71
N TYR A 105 -2.87 -7.71 -7.78
CA TYR A 105 -4.26 -7.61 -7.34
C TYR A 105 -4.96 -6.48 -8.08
N ASN A 106 -6.21 -6.72 -8.48
CA ASN A 106 -7.08 -5.71 -9.08
C ASN A 106 -8.26 -5.46 -8.15
N ALA A 107 -8.29 -4.26 -7.55
CA ALA A 107 -9.33 -3.83 -6.61
C ALA A 107 -10.70 -3.64 -7.28
N GLU A 108 -10.75 -3.21 -8.54
CA GLU A 108 -12.00 -3.02 -9.30
C GLU A 108 -12.72 -4.35 -9.54
N LEU A 109 -11.95 -5.41 -9.79
CA LEU A 109 -12.45 -6.77 -9.96
C LEU A 109 -12.51 -7.57 -8.64
N GLY A 110 -11.89 -7.06 -7.58
CA GLY A 110 -11.78 -7.71 -6.27
C GLY A 110 -11.01 -9.03 -6.30
N ARG A 111 -10.01 -9.20 -7.18
CA ARG A 111 -9.35 -10.50 -7.41
C ARG A 111 -7.91 -10.39 -7.95
N TRP A 112 -7.19 -11.51 -7.93
CA TRP A 112 -5.87 -11.62 -8.57
C TRP A 112 -5.94 -11.61 -10.09
N MET A 113 -4.91 -11.05 -10.73
CA MET A 113 -4.76 -11.01 -12.19
C MET A 113 -4.15 -12.29 -12.77
N SER A 114 -3.61 -13.16 -11.92
CA SER A 114 -3.04 -14.47 -12.30
C SER A 114 -3.52 -15.55 -11.34
N GLN A 115 -3.46 -16.82 -11.80
CA GLN A 115 -3.69 -17.96 -10.92
C GLN A 115 -2.65 -17.99 -9.80
N ASP A 116 -3.03 -18.56 -8.65
CA ASP A 116 -2.11 -18.85 -7.57
C ASP A 116 -0.93 -19.72 -8.05
N PRO A 117 0.33 -19.26 -7.90
CA PRO A 117 1.52 -20.01 -8.26
C PRO A 117 1.67 -21.38 -7.58
N ILE A 118 1.13 -21.55 -6.36
CA ILE A 118 1.13 -22.84 -5.65
C ILE A 118 -0.16 -23.65 -5.92
N GLY A 119 -1.06 -23.11 -6.74
CA GLY A 119 -2.28 -23.79 -7.16
C GLY A 119 -3.18 -24.13 -5.96
N PHE A 120 -3.77 -25.33 -5.98
CA PHE A 120 -4.69 -25.76 -4.91
C PHE A 120 -3.99 -26.02 -3.56
N GLU A 121 -2.66 -25.94 -3.48
CA GLU A 121 -1.94 -26.01 -2.20
C GLU A 121 -2.19 -24.78 -1.31
N ALA A 122 -2.66 -23.67 -1.89
CA ALA A 122 -3.12 -22.48 -1.15
C ALA A 122 -4.38 -22.72 -0.30
N GLY A 123 -5.08 -23.86 -0.51
CA GLY A 123 -6.28 -24.21 0.26
C GLY A 123 -7.59 -23.67 -0.32
N ASP A 124 -7.55 -23.10 -1.52
CA ASP A 124 -8.71 -22.55 -2.22
C ASP A 124 -8.94 -23.22 -3.59
N GLU A 125 -10.21 -23.48 -3.92
CA GLU A 125 -10.63 -23.98 -5.24
C GLU A 125 -10.66 -22.89 -6.32
N ASN A 126 -10.74 -21.62 -5.93
CA ASN A 126 -10.69 -20.47 -6.81
C ASN A 126 -9.31 -19.81 -6.78
N LEU A 127 -8.43 -20.22 -7.68
CA LEU A 127 -7.03 -19.75 -7.79
C LEU A 127 -6.84 -18.25 -8.07
N TYR A 128 -7.91 -17.47 -8.13
CA TYR A 128 -7.87 -16.03 -8.34
C TYR A 128 -8.52 -15.24 -7.21
N ARG A 129 -9.12 -15.91 -6.21
CA ARG A 129 -9.80 -15.23 -5.12
C ARG A 129 -8.78 -14.49 -4.26
N TYR A 130 -9.16 -13.32 -3.77
CA TYR A 130 -8.35 -12.61 -2.80
C TYR A 130 -8.89 -12.91 -1.40
N VAL A 131 -8.04 -13.51 -0.55
CA VAL A 131 -8.25 -13.73 0.88
C VAL A 131 -9.62 -14.31 1.24
N GLY A 132 -10.09 -15.31 0.49
CA GLY A 132 -11.39 -15.94 0.75
C GLY A 132 -12.63 -15.02 0.56
N HIS A 133 -12.47 -13.81 0.02
CA HIS A 133 -13.42 -12.68 0.08
C HIS A 133 -13.67 -12.09 1.48
N GLU A 134 -12.80 -12.38 2.45
CA GLU A 134 -12.82 -11.80 3.80
C GLU A 134 -11.88 -10.59 3.89
N VAL A 135 -12.01 -9.69 2.91
CA VAL A 135 -11.08 -8.58 2.60
C VAL A 135 -10.92 -7.55 3.72
N THR A 136 -11.90 -7.45 4.61
CA THR A 136 -11.88 -6.53 5.75
C THR A 136 -11.19 -7.13 6.98
N VAL A 137 -10.81 -8.41 6.92
CA VAL A 137 -10.27 -9.19 8.04
C VAL A 137 -8.86 -9.69 7.73
N PHE A 138 -8.61 -10.10 6.49
CA PHE A 138 -7.35 -10.71 6.08
C PHE A 138 -6.65 -9.92 4.98
N THR A 139 -5.35 -10.17 4.89
CA THR A 139 -4.45 -9.65 3.86
C THR A 139 -3.57 -10.80 3.38
N ASP A 140 -3.13 -10.78 2.13
CA ASP A 140 -2.13 -11.73 1.63
C ASP A 140 -0.84 -10.99 1.23
N PRO A 141 0.12 -10.83 2.16
CA PRO A 141 1.41 -10.23 1.88
C PRO A 141 2.24 -10.98 0.82
N SER A 142 2.09 -12.30 0.79
CA SER A 142 2.92 -13.13 -0.08
C SER A 142 2.38 -13.16 -1.51
N GLY A 143 1.08 -12.94 -1.69
CA GLY A 143 0.41 -13.29 -2.93
C GLY A 143 0.33 -14.80 -3.13
N LEU A 144 0.27 -15.61 -2.08
CA LEU A 144 0.19 -17.09 -2.09
C LEU A 144 -0.75 -17.66 -1.00
N GLU A 145 -1.42 -16.80 -0.23
CA GLU A 145 -2.28 -17.19 0.90
C GLU A 145 -3.74 -16.77 0.62
N GLU A 146 -4.68 -17.50 1.21
CA GLU A 146 -6.13 -17.35 1.01
C GLU A 146 -6.88 -17.13 2.33
#